data_AF-A0A2V5YQE3-F1
#
_entry.id   AF-A0A2V5YQE3-F1
#
_cell.length_a   1.000
_cell.length_b   1.000
_cell.length_c   1.000
_cell.angle_alpha   90.00
_cell.angle_beta   90.00
_cell.angle_gamma   90.00
#
_symmetry.space_group_name_H-M   'P 1'
#
loop_
_entity.id
_entity.type
_entity.pdbx_description
1 polymer ?
#
loop_
_entity_poly.entity_id
_entity_poly.type
_entity_poly.pdbx_seq_one_letter_code
_entity_poly.pdbx_strand_id
1 'polypeptide(L)'
;MRKMSFFRGVAQRCLVPLIACGCLIFPVVSPSVFAQEVTLRDEQPIVVTGEEVPSAYGAPPGLSRSRFSNVTQAYVLPPWAFFFGELFEGQGFRHGPPDYLFTQEIEMGLPYRFNIAAETELERFNGGGGVQTVSLEARWALADWNKIPLNPTIFAEYKFGVGTIRHEEVPPPPGGGGEEEEEEEGGPPKVPDAYEVRLLLAQEFFDRVEWAMNWFFEKENTGDRGREWGFSQAAMMPVLLP
;
A
#
# COMPACT_ATOMS: atom_id res chain seq x y z
N MET A 1 25.09 83.88 -57.13
CA MET A 1 24.38 84.17 -58.40
C MET A 1 23.12 83.30 -58.48
N ARG A 2 21.97 83.94 -58.75
CA ARG A 2 20.58 83.41 -58.86
C ARG A 2 19.95 82.80 -57.59
N LYS A 3 18.72 83.11 -57.19
CA LYS A 3 17.76 84.24 -57.40
C LYS A 3 16.55 83.93 -56.48
N MET A 4 16.05 84.95 -55.76
CA MET A 4 14.64 85.32 -55.50
C MET A 4 13.65 84.20 -55.06
N SER A 5 13.11 84.19 -53.84
CA SER A 5 12.11 85.09 -53.21
C SER A 5 10.73 85.12 -53.88
N PHE A 6 9.66 84.94 -53.10
CA PHE A 6 8.43 85.76 -52.97
C PHE A 6 7.40 84.95 -52.13
N PHE A 7 7.04 85.29 -50.87
CA PHE A 7 6.08 86.33 -50.40
C PHE A 7 4.79 86.37 -51.24
N ARG A 8 3.55 86.30 -50.75
CA ARG A 8 2.78 86.96 -49.66
C ARG A 8 1.38 86.25 -49.62
N GLY A 9 0.49 86.39 -48.64
CA GLY A 9 0.34 87.34 -47.54
C GLY A 9 -1.02 87.20 -46.83
N VAL A 10 -1.23 88.13 -45.88
CA VAL A 10 -2.49 88.71 -45.36
C VAL A 10 -3.48 87.74 -44.69
N ALA A 11 -3.46 87.59 -43.36
CA ALA A 11 -4.14 88.40 -42.33
C ALA A 11 -5.67 88.27 -42.30
N GLN A 12 -6.23 88.04 -41.09
CA GLN A 12 -7.31 88.82 -40.45
C GLN A 12 -8.27 87.97 -39.55
N ARG A 13 -8.10 88.16 -38.23
CA ARG A 13 -9.04 88.27 -37.08
C ARG A 13 -10.44 87.60 -37.07
N CYS A 14 -10.73 87.04 -35.87
CA CYS A 14 -12.01 86.98 -35.12
C CYS A 14 -13.12 86.00 -35.59
N LEU A 15 -13.52 85.00 -34.77
CA LEU A 15 -14.67 85.01 -33.81
C LEU A 15 -16.03 85.17 -34.55
N VAL A 16 -17.08 84.34 -34.48
CA VAL A 16 -17.70 83.44 -33.46
C VAL A 16 -18.70 82.47 -34.19
N PRO A 17 -19.73 81.81 -33.56
CA PRO A 17 -19.87 80.36 -33.31
C PRO A 17 -21.01 79.66 -34.10
N LEU A 18 -21.26 78.37 -33.85
CA LEU A 18 -22.56 77.81 -33.40
C LEU A 18 -22.64 76.27 -33.51
N ILE A 19 -23.11 75.68 -32.40
CA ILE A 19 -23.99 74.49 -32.29
C ILE A 19 -23.39 73.10 -32.55
N ALA A 20 -23.17 72.33 -31.47
CA ALA A 20 -24.05 71.20 -31.11
C ALA A 20 -23.69 70.58 -29.74
N CYS A 21 -24.71 70.58 -28.86
CA CYS A 21 -24.96 69.77 -27.66
C CYS A 21 -23.81 69.09 -26.91
N GLY A 22 -23.63 69.52 -25.66
CA GLY A 22 -23.01 68.73 -24.61
C GLY A 22 -24.00 67.84 -23.87
N CYS A 23 -23.46 66.83 -23.18
CA CYS A 23 -23.96 66.26 -21.95
C CYS A 23 -22.76 65.71 -21.15
N LEU A 24 -22.46 66.36 -20.04
CA LEU A 24 -21.62 65.84 -18.96
C LEU A 24 -22.39 64.74 -18.21
N ILE A 25 -21.89 63.51 -18.14
CA ILE A 25 -22.22 62.54 -17.07
C ILE A 25 -21.00 61.64 -16.79
N PHE A 26 -20.35 61.89 -15.64
CA PHE A 26 -19.60 61.01 -14.72
C PHE A 26 -18.55 59.95 -15.19
N PRO A 27 -17.51 59.71 -14.35
CA PRO A 27 -16.37 58.86 -14.69
C PRO A 27 -16.66 57.38 -14.41
N VAL A 28 -16.28 56.49 -15.33
CA VAL A 28 -16.19 55.05 -15.04
C VAL A 28 -14.70 54.73 -14.86
N VAL A 29 -14.23 54.88 -13.63
CA VAL A 29 -13.02 54.19 -13.20
C VAL A 29 -13.42 52.73 -13.00
N SER A 30 -12.94 51.85 -13.88
CA SER A 30 -13.17 50.42 -13.79
C SER A 30 -12.65 49.87 -12.46
N PRO A 31 -13.50 49.24 -11.61
CA PRO A 31 -13.06 48.64 -10.34
C PRO A 31 -12.26 47.34 -10.51
N SER A 32 -12.01 46.90 -11.75
CA SER A 32 -11.38 45.60 -12.05
C SER A 32 -9.88 45.54 -11.75
N VAL A 33 -9.16 46.67 -11.71
CA VAL A 33 -7.70 46.66 -11.51
C VAL A 33 -7.33 46.54 -10.02
N PHE A 34 -8.17 47.00 -9.10
CA PHE A 34 -7.95 46.86 -7.65
C PHE A 34 -8.53 45.56 -7.07
N ALA A 35 -9.43 44.89 -7.78
CA ALA A 35 -9.99 43.61 -7.32
C ALA A 35 -8.95 42.48 -7.32
N GLN A 36 -7.97 42.52 -8.22
CA GLN A 36 -6.97 41.46 -8.40
C GLN A 36 -5.87 41.48 -7.32
N GLU A 37 -5.61 42.63 -6.70
CA GLU A 37 -4.63 42.76 -5.62
C GLU A 37 -5.20 42.31 -4.26
N VAL A 38 -6.52 42.41 -4.08
CA VAL A 38 -7.21 41.89 -2.87
C VAL A 38 -7.29 40.37 -2.92
N THR A 39 -7.49 39.76 -4.09
CA THR A 39 -7.52 38.29 -4.21
C THR A 39 -6.17 37.66 -3.86
N LEU A 40 -5.04 38.30 -4.21
CA LEU A 40 -3.70 37.80 -3.89
C LEU A 40 -3.29 38.01 -2.41
N ARG A 41 -3.96 38.91 -1.66
CA ARG A 41 -3.72 39.10 -0.22
C ARG A 41 -4.61 38.21 0.65
N ASP A 42 -5.77 37.79 0.13
CA ASP A 42 -6.70 36.87 0.79
C ASP A 42 -6.55 35.41 0.31
N GLU A 43 -5.57 35.10 -0.54
CA GLU A 43 -5.07 33.74 -0.71
C GLU A 43 -4.36 33.33 0.59
N GLN A 44 -5.16 32.99 1.60
CA GLN A 44 -4.67 32.16 2.70
C GLN A 44 -3.97 30.97 2.05
N PRO A 45 -2.69 30.71 2.35
CA PRO A 45 -2.05 29.51 1.86
C PRO A 45 -2.92 28.35 2.33
N ILE A 46 -3.60 27.68 1.38
CA ILE A 46 -4.32 26.45 1.67
C ILE A 46 -3.22 25.44 1.95
N VAL A 47 -2.82 25.36 3.21
CA VAL A 47 -1.95 24.30 3.70
C VAL A 47 -2.83 23.06 3.67
N VAL A 48 -2.77 22.34 2.55
CA VAL A 48 -3.29 20.97 2.49
C VAL A 48 -2.35 20.14 3.34
N THR A 49 -2.64 20.07 4.64
CA THR A 49 -2.06 19.03 5.50
C THR A 49 -2.62 17.72 4.98
N GLY A 50 -1.77 16.93 4.31
CA GLY A 50 -2.11 15.58 3.85
C GLY A 50 -2.23 14.61 5.02
N GLU A 51 -3.07 14.94 6.01
CA GLU A 51 -3.40 14.03 7.10
C GLU A 51 -4.06 12.80 6.48
N GLU A 52 -3.34 11.70 6.52
CA GLU A 52 -3.77 10.45 5.93
C GLU A 52 -4.96 9.96 6.77
N VAL A 53 -6.13 9.93 6.12
CA VAL A 53 -7.41 9.70 6.79
C VAL A 53 -7.35 8.34 7.52
N PRO A 54 -7.73 8.28 8.81
CA PRO A 54 -7.82 7.02 9.53
C PRO A 54 -8.71 6.04 8.76
N SER A 55 -8.40 4.75 8.86
CA SER A 55 -9.21 3.71 8.23
C SER A 55 -10.68 3.78 8.66
N ALA A 56 -11.56 3.05 7.97
CA ALA A 56 -12.98 2.97 8.30
C ALA A 56 -13.29 2.56 9.76
N TYR A 57 -12.28 2.03 10.49
CA TYR A 57 -12.38 1.59 11.87
C TYR A 57 -11.49 2.38 12.84
N GLY A 58 -10.94 3.52 12.39
CA GLY A 58 -10.12 4.42 13.21
C GLY A 58 -8.65 4.03 13.36
N ALA A 59 -8.21 2.93 12.73
CA ALA A 59 -6.80 2.54 12.76
C ALA A 59 -5.95 3.52 11.95
N PRO A 60 -4.74 3.87 12.44
CA PRO A 60 -3.76 4.66 11.70
C PRO A 60 -3.45 4.02 10.36
N PRO A 61 -3.10 4.82 9.35
CA PRO A 61 -2.85 4.32 8.01
C PRO A 61 -1.81 3.20 7.96
N GLY A 62 -0.69 3.33 8.69
CA GLY A 62 0.36 2.31 8.76
C GLY A 62 -0.11 0.96 9.29
N LEU A 63 -1.11 0.96 10.18
CA LEU A 63 -1.65 -0.25 10.81
C LEU A 63 -2.89 -0.80 10.08
N SER A 64 -3.50 0.01 9.21
CA SER A 64 -4.72 -0.34 8.47
C SER A 64 -4.49 -1.06 7.13
N ARG A 65 -3.24 -1.18 6.68
CA ARG A 65 -2.87 -1.74 5.37
C ARG A 65 -2.69 -3.26 5.35
N SER A 66 -3.32 -3.99 6.28
CA SER A 66 -3.13 -5.44 6.50
C SER A 66 -1.71 -5.83 6.96
N ARG A 67 -0.68 -5.55 6.14
CA ARG A 67 0.75 -5.75 6.47
C ARG A 67 1.34 -4.51 7.12
N PHE A 68 1.88 -4.68 8.33
CA PHE A 68 2.63 -3.65 9.05
C PHE A 68 4.14 -3.75 8.76
N SER A 69 4.65 -4.97 8.59
CA SER A 69 6.00 -5.26 8.11
C SER A 69 5.95 -6.47 7.16
N ASN A 70 7.11 -6.88 6.62
CA ASN A 70 7.19 -8.07 5.75
C ASN A 70 6.70 -9.36 6.45
N VAL A 71 6.78 -9.43 7.79
CA VAL A 71 6.47 -10.63 8.58
C VAL A 71 5.40 -10.42 9.65
N THR A 72 4.86 -9.20 9.77
CA THR A 72 3.90 -8.83 10.82
C THR A 72 2.69 -8.13 10.22
N GLN A 73 1.53 -8.63 10.60
CA GLN A 73 0.21 -8.07 10.28
C GLN A 73 -0.31 -7.35 11.53
N ALA A 74 -1.22 -6.38 11.38
CA ALA A 74 -1.69 -5.60 12.53
C ALA A 74 -3.20 -5.64 12.70
N TYR A 75 -3.92 -5.32 11.62
CA TYR A 75 -5.35 -5.04 11.68
C TYR A 75 -6.07 -5.47 10.40
N VAL A 76 -7.26 -4.94 10.16
CA VAL A 76 -8.13 -5.27 9.03
C VAL A 76 -8.21 -4.12 8.02
N LEU A 77 -8.54 -4.49 6.78
CA LEU A 77 -8.73 -3.56 5.68
C LEU A 77 -10.10 -2.86 5.84
N PRO A 78 -10.26 -1.65 5.32
CA PRO A 78 -11.58 -1.03 5.21
C PRO A 78 -12.57 -1.92 4.41
N PRO A 79 -13.89 -1.83 4.66
CA PRO A 79 -14.88 -2.54 3.86
C PRO A 79 -14.70 -2.27 2.37
N TRP A 80 -14.65 -3.34 1.58
CA TRP A 80 -14.50 -3.35 0.14
C TRP A 80 -13.16 -2.82 -0.39
N ALA A 81 -12.19 -2.60 0.49
CA ALA A 81 -10.81 -2.38 0.08
C ALA A 81 -10.17 -3.71 -0.28
N PHE A 82 -9.40 -3.71 -1.38
CA PHE A 82 -8.64 -4.86 -1.83
C PHE A 82 -7.15 -4.60 -1.65
N PHE A 83 -6.44 -5.64 -1.28
CA PHE A 83 -4.99 -5.71 -1.33
C PHE A 83 -4.58 -6.83 -2.28
N PHE A 84 -3.62 -6.54 -3.15
CA PHE A 84 -3.02 -7.50 -4.08
C PHE A 84 -1.53 -7.56 -3.78
N GLY A 85 -1.06 -8.74 -3.38
CA GLY A 85 0.33 -9.02 -3.08
C GLY A 85 0.90 -9.97 -4.13
N GLU A 86 2.10 -9.67 -4.60
CA GLU A 86 2.89 -10.59 -5.42
C GLU A 86 4.32 -10.57 -4.92
N LEU A 87 4.83 -11.76 -4.62
CA LEU A 87 6.19 -11.98 -4.16
C LEU A 87 6.86 -12.93 -5.14
N PHE A 88 8.04 -12.55 -5.62
CA PHE A 88 8.90 -13.41 -6.41
C PHE A 88 10.23 -13.54 -5.68
N GLU A 89 10.63 -14.76 -5.36
CA GLU A 89 11.89 -15.07 -4.73
C GLU A 89 12.70 -15.98 -5.65
N GLY A 90 13.97 -15.62 -5.86
CA GLY A 90 14.91 -16.42 -6.63
C GLY A 90 16.09 -16.80 -5.76
N GLN A 91 16.30 -18.10 -5.55
CA GLN A 91 17.45 -18.62 -4.81
C GLN A 91 18.48 -19.19 -5.77
N GLY A 92 19.67 -18.57 -5.78
CA GLY A 92 20.80 -19.02 -6.57
C GLY A 92 21.72 -19.95 -5.77
N PHE A 93 21.89 -21.19 -6.24
CA PHE A 93 22.81 -22.14 -5.61
C PHE A 93 24.20 -22.11 -6.24
N ARG A 94 25.23 -22.46 -5.45
CA ARG A 94 26.62 -22.57 -5.93
C ARG A 94 26.76 -23.63 -7.03
N HIS A 95 25.98 -24.70 -6.93
CA HIS A 95 25.89 -25.80 -7.88
C HIS A 95 24.41 -26.16 -8.08
N GLY A 96 23.99 -26.38 -9.33
CA GLY A 96 22.60 -26.70 -9.67
C GLY A 96 21.82 -25.54 -10.31
N PRO A 97 20.61 -25.82 -10.83
CA PRO A 97 19.72 -24.79 -11.34
C PRO A 97 19.18 -23.91 -10.19
N PRO A 98 18.87 -22.62 -10.45
CA PRO A 98 18.23 -21.77 -9.45
C PRO A 98 16.81 -22.24 -9.13
N ASP A 99 16.39 -21.95 -7.91
CA ASP A 99 15.02 -22.15 -7.46
C ASP A 99 14.23 -20.84 -7.53
N TYR A 100 12.94 -20.96 -7.83
CA TYR A 100 12.03 -19.83 -7.90
C TYR A 100 10.75 -20.12 -7.16
N LEU A 101 10.41 -19.24 -6.22
CA LEU A 101 9.15 -19.20 -5.52
C LEU A 101 8.34 -17.99 -5.96
N PHE A 102 7.07 -18.20 -6.19
CA PHE A 102 6.15 -17.16 -6.60
C PHE A 102 4.87 -17.25 -5.79
N THR A 103 4.61 -16.23 -4.97
CA THR A 103 3.48 -16.17 -4.05
C THR A 103 2.55 -15.04 -4.48
N GLN A 104 1.27 -15.35 -4.68
CA GLN A 104 0.24 -14.37 -5.00
C GLN A 104 -0.82 -14.37 -3.92
N GLU A 105 -1.20 -13.18 -3.46
CA GLU A 105 -2.22 -13.00 -2.45
C GLU A 105 -3.25 -11.98 -2.91
N ILE A 106 -4.52 -12.29 -2.68
CA ILE A 106 -5.62 -11.36 -2.83
C ILE A 106 -6.38 -11.30 -1.51
N GLU A 107 -6.46 -10.11 -0.92
CA GLU A 107 -7.16 -9.87 0.33
C GLU A 107 -8.26 -8.82 0.12
N MET A 108 -9.39 -9.01 0.78
CA MET A 108 -10.51 -8.07 0.75
C MET A 108 -11.03 -7.82 2.16
N GLY A 109 -11.21 -6.53 2.49
CA GLY A 109 -11.94 -6.11 3.67
C GLY A 109 -13.45 -6.22 3.48
N LEU A 110 -14.14 -6.70 4.49
CA LEU A 110 -15.59 -6.83 4.57
C LEU A 110 -16.12 -5.96 5.72
N PRO A 111 -17.42 -5.62 5.71
CA PRO A 111 -18.08 -4.99 6.86
C PRO A 111 -17.86 -5.79 8.16
N TYR A 112 -18.01 -5.10 9.29
CA TYR A 112 -17.85 -5.69 10.63
C TYR A 112 -16.43 -6.16 10.97
N ARG A 113 -15.41 -5.44 10.43
CA ARG A 113 -13.99 -5.63 10.74
C ARG A 113 -13.48 -7.02 10.39
N PHE A 114 -13.91 -7.54 9.25
CA PHE A 114 -13.57 -8.88 8.81
C PHE A 114 -12.82 -8.81 7.50
N ASN A 115 -11.76 -9.59 7.34
CA ASN A 115 -11.06 -9.73 6.06
C ASN A 115 -11.06 -11.20 5.65
N ILE A 116 -11.05 -11.40 4.34
CA ILE A 116 -10.76 -12.69 3.73
C ILE A 116 -9.57 -12.53 2.80
N ALA A 117 -8.72 -13.54 2.75
CA ALA A 117 -7.62 -13.61 1.80
C ALA A 117 -7.57 -15.00 1.16
N ALA A 118 -6.99 -15.03 -0.04
CA ALA A 118 -6.58 -16.26 -0.70
C ALA A 118 -5.13 -16.08 -1.16
N GLU A 119 -4.28 -17.04 -0.81
CA GLU A 119 -2.89 -17.09 -1.24
C GLU A 119 -2.68 -18.30 -2.16
N THR A 120 -1.78 -18.16 -3.12
CA THR A 120 -1.33 -19.26 -3.98
C THR A 120 0.18 -19.20 -4.10
N GLU A 121 0.82 -20.33 -3.85
CA GLU A 121 2.26 -20.50 -3.97
C GLU A 121 2.58 -21.41 -5.16
N LEU A 122 3.46 -20.92 -6.03
CA LEU A 122 3.97 -21.64 -7.19
C LEU A 122 5.48 -21.78 -7.06
N GLU A 123 5.95 -23.02 -7.18
CA GLU A 123 7.37 -23.34 -7.04
C GLU A 123 7.89 -23.90 -8.35
N ARG A 124 9.13 -23.52 -8.70
CA ARG A 124 9.89 -24.11 -9.80
C ARG A 124 11.27 -24.56 -9.32
N PHE A 125 11.35 -25.84 -8.99
CA PHE A 125 12.59 -26.50 -8.56
C PHE A 125 13.08 -27.55 -9.55
N ASN A 126 14.40 -27.56 -9.82
CA ASN A 126 15.13 -28.58 -10.60
C ASN A 126 14.47 -29.00 -11.94
N GLY A 127 13.91 -28.04 -12.67
CA GLY A 127 13.27 -28.28 -13.98
C GLY A 127 11.81 -28.70 -13.93
N GLY A 128 11.28 -29.03 -12.74
CA GLY A 128 9.85 -29.16 -12.46
C GLY A 128 9.24 -27.83 -12.02
N GLY A 129 7.92 -27.73 -12.06
CA GLY A 129 7.22 -26.61 -11.45
C GLY A 129 5.71 -26.84 -11.36
N GLY A 130 5.05 -26.13 -10.47
CA GLY A 130 3.61 -26.20 -10.31
C GLY A 130 3.13 -25.50 -9.03
N VAL A 131 1.82 -25.50 -8.85
CA VAL A 131 1.18 -24.99 -7.63
C VAL A 131 1.54 -25.90 -6.46
N GLN A 132 2.11 -25.32 -5.42
CA GLN A 132 2.53 -26.02 -4.20
C GLN A 132 1.40 -25.98 -3.18
N THR A 133 0.98 -24.77 -2.81
CA THR A 133 -0.08 -24.53 -1.84
C THR A 133 -1.11 -23.54 -2.37
N VAL A 134 -2.34 -23.69 -1.86
CA VAL A 134 -3.36 -22.66 -1.90
C VAL A 134 -3.80 -22.47 -0.46
N SER A 135 -3.92 -21.25 0.03
CA SER A 135 -4.44 -21.00 1.36
C SER A 135 -5.66 -20.08 1.33
N LEU A 136 -6.51 -20.26 2.34
CA LEU A 136 -7.63 -19.37 2.62
C LEU A 136 -7.46 -18.80 4.02
N GLU A 137 -7.48 -17.48 4.11
CA GLU A 137 -7.27 -16.74 5.34
C GLU A 137 -8.53 -15.96 5.72
N ALA A 138 -8.79 -15.90 7.02
CA ALA A 138 -9.81 -15.07 7.61
C ALA A 138 -9.21 -14.28 8.77
N ARG A 139 -9.48 -12.98 8.81
CA ARG A 139 -9.02 -12.10 9.89
C ARG A 139 -10.18 -11.29 10.45
N TRP A 140 -10.29 -11.17 11.77
CA TRP A 140 -11.38 -10.47 12.43
C TRP A 140 -10.89 -9.63 13.61
N ALA A 141 -11.11 -8.32 13.55
CA ALA A 141 -10.78 -7.42 14.66
C ALA A 141 -11.94 -7.30 15.65
N LEU A 142 -11.64 -7.53 16.94
CA LEU A 142 -12.66 -7.69 17.97
C LEU A 142 -13.41 -6.39 18.30
N ALA A 143 -12.79 -5.24 18.08
CA ALA A 143 -13.39 -3.93 18.29
C ALA A 143 -12.81 -2.91 17.29
N ASP A 144 -13.45 -1.75 17.18
CA ASP A 144 -12.83 -0.62 16.48
C ASP A 144 -11.54 -0.19 17.17
N TRP A 145 -10.68 0.50 16.43
CA TRP A 145 -9.37 0.88 16.90
C TRP A 145 -9.44 1.71 18.19
N ASN A 146 -8.51 1.43 19.10
CA ASN A 146 -8.35 2.02 20.44
C ASN A 146 -9.60 1.92 21.33
N LYS A 147 -10.56 1.02 21.04
CA LYS A 147 -11.69 0.76 21.96
C LYS A 147 -11.33 -0.21 23.09
N ILE A 148 -10.41 -1.12 22.83
CA ILE A 148 -9.84 -2.04 23.82
C ILE A 148 -8.31 -2.07 23.64
N PRO A 149 -7.53 -2.34 24.70
CA PRO A 149 -6.08 -2.31 24.62
C PRO A 149 -5.53 -3.26 23.55
N LEU A 150 -4.50 -2.82 22.83
CA LEU A 150 -3.73 -3.62 21.86
C LEU A 150 -4.51 -4.12 20.63
N ASN A 151 -5.73 -3.62 20.41
CA ASN A 151 -6.52 -3.87 19.19
C ASN A 151 -6.49 -5.36 18.73
N PRO A 152 -6.84 -6.31 19.61
CA PRO A 152 -6.68 -7.72 19.34
C PRO A 152 -7.49 -8.14 18.12
N THR A 153 -6.82 -8.85 17.24
CA THR A 153 -7.36 -9.34 15.97
C THR A 153 -7.05 -10.83 15.85
N ILE A 154 -8.06 -11.62 15.53
CA ILE A 154 -7.93 -13.06 15.35
C ILE A 154 -7.69 -13.33 13.88
N PHE A 155 -6.73 -14.20 13.60
CA PHE A 155 -6.41 -14.68 12.27
C PHE A 155 -6.50 -16.20 12.25
N ALA A 156 -7.10 -16.74 11.21
CA ALA A 156 -7.15 -18.17 10.96
C ALA A 156 -6.88 -18.42 9.47
N GLU A 157 -6.02 -19.38 9.20
CA GLU A 157 -5.65 -19.78 7.86
C GLU A 157 -5.75 -21.30 7.74
N TYR A 158 -6.23 -21.75 6.57
CA TYR A 158 -6.15 -23.14 6.17
C TYR A 158 -5.33 -23.25 4.88
N LYS A 159 -4.23 -23.99 4.94
CA LYS A 159 -3.32 -24.24 3.82
C LYS A 159 -3.64 -25.61 3.23
N PHE A 160 -3.99 -25.62 1.95
CA PHE A 160 -4.20 -26.83 1.16
C PHE A 160 -2.89 -27.19 0.47
N GLY A 161 -2.35 -28.37 0.79
CA GLY A 161 -1.22 -28.92 0.06
C GLY A 161 -1.70 -29.51 -1.26
N VAL A 162 -1.42 -28.84 -2.38
CA VAL A 162 -1.87 -29.27 -3.72
C VAL A 162 -0.74 -29.98 -4.46
N GLY A 163 0.48 -29.49 -4.29
CA GLY A 163 1.68 -30.00 -4.95
C GLY A 163 2.42 -31.08 -4.16
N THR A 164 3.53 -31.50 -4.74
CA THR A 164 4.52 -32.39 -4.14
C THR A 164 5.64 -31.56 -3.53
N ILE A 165 6.12 -31.93 -2.35
CA ILE A 165 7.32 -31.38 -1.74
C ILE A 165 8.49 -31.66 -2.68
N ARG A 166 9.14 -30.61 -3.18
CA ARG A 166 10.33 -30.73 -4.05
C ARG A 166 11.64 -30.40 -3.33
N HIS A 167 11.56 -29.75 -2.18
CA HIS A 167 12.67 -29.52 -1.28
C HIS A 167 12.71 -30.60 -0.19
N GLU A 168 13.79 -31.37 -0.11
CA GLU A 168 14.05 -32.18 1.08
C GLU A 168 14.38 -31.24 2.24
N GLU A 169 13.54 -31.19 3.28
CA GLU A 169 13.77 -30.36 4.48
C GLU A 169 14.99 -30.82 5.31
N VAL A 170 15.60 -31.96 4.96
CA VAL A 170 16.71 -32.57 5.70
C VAL A 170 17.88 -32.81 4.75
N PRO A 171 19.11 -32.36 5.08
CA PRO A 171 20.27 -32.75 4.31
C PRO A 171 20.44 -34.27 4.35
N PRO A 172 20.79 -34.93 3.23
CA PRO A 172 20.94 -36.37 3.21
C PRO A 172 21.92 -36.80 4.31
N PRO A 173 21.60 -37.85 5.09
CA PRO A 173 22.47 -38.29 6.16
C PRO A 173 23.88 -38.58 5.60
N PRO A 174 24.95 -38.15 6.29
CA PRO A 174 26.30 -38.34 5.80
C PRO A 174 26.66 -39.84 5.92
N GLY A 175 26.46 -40.57 4.83
CA GLY A 175 26.92 -41.96 4.69
C GLY A 175 25.81 -42.96 4.41
N GLY A 176 25.32 -42.99 3.17
CA GLY A 176 24.46 -44.05 2.65
C GLY A 176 25.03 -44.58 1.33
N GLY A 177 26.27 -45.06 1.36
CA GLY A 177 26.85 -45.77 0.23
C GLY A 177 26.30 -47.20 0.21
N GLY A 178 25.36 -47.45 -0.70
CA GLY A 178 24.98 -48.78 -1.16
C GLY A 178 24.16 -49.60 -0.19
N GLU A 179 22.84 -49.55 -0.34
CA GLU A 179 21.98 -50.73 -0.33
C GLU A 179 20.65 -50.30 -0.99
N GLU A 180 20.29 -51.03 -2.05
CA GLU A 180 19.05 -50.88 -2.81
C GLU A 180 17.90 -51.31 -1.89
N GLU A 181 17.40 -50.39 -1.07
CA GLU A 181 16.11 -50.57 -0.38
C GLU A 181 14.99 -50.20 -1.34
N GLU A 182 14.02 -51.11 -1.38
CA GLU A 182 12.95 -51.26 -2.35
C GLU A 182 12.23 -49.93 -2.65
N GLU A 183 12.04 -49.63 -3.94
CA GLU A 183 11.18 -48.56 -4.43
C GLU A 183 9.76 -48.75 -3.86
N GLU A 184 9.45 -48.09 -2.75
CA GLU A 184 8.05 -47.81 -2.41
C GLU A 184 7.48 -47.01 -3.58
N GLU A 185 6.36 -47.49 -4.16
CA GLU A 185 5.57 -46.83 -5.21
C GLU A 185 4.92 -45.50 -4.74
N GLY A 186 5.64 -44.69 -3.96
CA GLY A 186 5.26 -43.35 -3.58
C GLY A 186 5.96 -42.35 -4.48
N GLY A 187 5.20 -41.67 -5.34
CA GLY A 187 5.70 -40.41 -5.92
C GLY A 187 6.17 -39.43 -4.83
N PRO A 188 6.86 -38.33 -5.20
CA PRO A 188 7.40 -37.38 -4.23
C PRO A 188 6.34 -36.96 -3.19
N PRO A 189 6.71 -36.85 -1.90
CA PRO A 189 5.76 -36.70 -0.81
C PRO A 189 4.88 -35.47 -1.03
N LYS A 190 3.58 -35.61 -0.80
CA LYS A 190 2.64 -34.51 -1.00
C LYS A 190 2.80 -33.47 0.12
N VAL A 191 2.70 -32.19 -0.21
CA VAL A 191 2.64 -31.13 0.81
C VAL A 191 1.45 -31.41 1.73
N PRO A 192 1.63 -31.42 3.06
CA PRO A 192 0.53 -31.66 3.98
C PRO A 192 -0.40 -30.46 4.05
N ASP A 193 -1.69 -30.71 4.29
CA ASP A 193 -2.61 -29.64 4.69
C ASP A 193 -2.26 -29.15 6.10
N ALA A 194 -2.38 -27.85 6.34
CA ALA A 194 -2.12 -27.25 7.65
C ALA A 194 -3.20 -26.24 8.03
N TYR A 195 -3.36 -26.01 9.33
CA TYR A 195 -4.08 -24.84 9.81
C TYR A 195 -3.17 -23.99 10.68
N GLU A 196 -3.31 -22.68 10.53
CA GLU A 196 -2.58 -21.71 11.33
C GLU A 196 -3.57 -20.77 12.02
N VAL A 197 -3.34 -20.50 13.29
CA VAL A 197 -4.10 -19.52 14.06
C VAL A 197 -3.13 -18.50 14.62
N ARG A 198 -3.45 -17.21 14.44
CA ARG A 198 -2.67 -16.12 15.00
C ARG A 198 -3.53 -15.18 15.85
N LEU A 199 -2.93 -14.67 16.91
CA LEU A 199 -3.38 -13.50 17.63
C LEU A 199 -2.51 -12.33 17.21
N LEU A 200 -3.11 -11.34 16.54
CA LEU A 200 -2.46 -10.10 16.14
C LEU A 200 -2.78 -9.03 17.17
N LEU A 201 -1.75 -8.38 17.69
CA LEU A 201 -1.82 -7.27 18.62
C LEU A 201 -1.17 -6.07 17.96
N ALA A 202 -1.81 -4.91 18.04
CA ALA A 202 -1.29 -3.70 17.45
C ALA A 202 -1.66 -2.47 18.28
N GLN A 203 -0.73 -1.54 18.40
CA GLN A 203 -0.95 -0.32 19.18
C GLN A 203 -0.08 0.81 18.64
N GLU A 204 -0.68 1.99 18.57
CA GLU A 204 0.07 3.24 18.46
C GLU A 204 0.25 3.81 19.87
N PHE A 205 1.50 4.07 20.23
CA PHE A 205 1.87 4.68 21.51
C PHE A 205 2.35 6.11 21.30
N PHE A 206 1.78 7.03 22.08
CA PHE A 206 2.17 8.45 22.12
C PHE A 206 2.17 9.13 20.74
N ASP A 207 1.31 8.69 19.83
CA ASP A 207 1.17 9.21 18.45
C ASP A 207 2.51 9.23 17.68
N ARG A 208 3.40 8.27 17.99
CA ARG A 208 4.76 8.24 17.44
C ARG A 208 5.31 6.84 17.21
N VAL A 209 4.95 5.89 18.07
CA VAL A 209 5.44 4.51 17.94
C VAL A 209 4.29 3.62 17.53
N GLU A 210 4.29 3.21 16.27
CA GLU A 210 3.42 2.14 15.80
C GLU A 210 4.09 0.81 16.13
N TRP A 211 3.36 -0.10 16.75
CA TRP A 211 3.85 -1.40 17.18
C TRP A 211 2.86 -2.49 16.82
N ALA A 212 3.35 -3.64 16.37
CA ALA A 212 2.55 -4.82 16.14
C ALA A 212 3.29 -6.10 16.54
N MET A 213 2.53 -7.09 16.97
CA MET A 213 3.01 -8.42 17.35
C MET A 213 2.00 -9.49 16.94
N ASN A 214 2.49 -10.53 16.28
CA ASN A 214 1.72 -11.71 15.92
C ASN A 214 2.20 -12.87 16.77
N TRP A 215 1.31 -13.51 17.51
CA TRP A 215 1.58 -14.81 18.11
C TRP A 215 0.89 -15.88 17.26
N PHE A 216 1.60 -16.91 16.84
CA PHE A 216 1.08 -17.89 15.90
C PHE A 216 1.26 -19.33 16.40
N PHE A 217 0.34 -20.17 15.98
CA PHE A 217 0.39 -21.62 16.13
C PHE A 217 -0.03 -22.25 14.81
N GLU A 218 0.85 -23.08 14.25
CA GLU A 218 0.58 -23.87 13.06
C GLU A 218 0.60 -25.36 13.40
N LYS A 219 -0.27 -26.11 12.73
CA LYS A 219 -0.26 -27.56 12.81
C LYS A 219 -0.61 -28.19 11.47
N GLU A 220 0.19 -29.17 11.09
CA GLU A 220 -0.08 -30.05 9.97
C GLU A 220 -1.15 -31.09 10.33
N ASN A 221 -2.07 -31.29 9.40
CA ASN A 221 -3.20 -32.21 9.54
C ASN A 221 -2.89 -33.62 9.00
N THR A 222 -1.95 -33.72 8.06
CA THR A 222 -1.61 -34.96 7.33
C THR A 222 -0.11 -35.22 7.44
N GLY A 223 0.32 -36.49 7.52
CA GLY A 223 1.74 -36.85 7.64
C GLY A 223 2.28 -36.85 9.08
N ASP A 224 3.58 -36.58 9.24
CA ASP A 224 4.30 -36.50 10.52
C ASP A 224 4.00 -35.20 11.25
N ARG A 225 2.75 -35.10 11.73
CA ARG A 225 2.09 -33.97 12.45
C ARG A 225 3.03 -32.94 13.11
N GLY A 226 3.65 -32.10 12.30
CA GLY A 226 4.44 -30.97 12.74
C GLY A 226 3.56 -29.99 13.52
N ARG A 227 4.15 -29.35 14.53
CA ARG A 227 3.52 -28.25 15.26
C ARG A 227 4.56 -27.17 15.45
N GLU A 228 4.19 -25.97 15.04
CA GLU A 228 5.01 -24.80 15.24
C GLU A 228 4.24 -23.79 16.08
N TRP A 229 4.97 -23.10 16.95
CA TRP A 229 4.50 -21.88 17.56
C TRP A 229 5.62 -20.87 17.56
N GLY A 230 5.26 -19.61 17.47
CA GLY A 230 6.25 -18.55 17.43
C GLY A 230 5.60 -17.18 17.53
N PHE A 231 6.43 -16.16 17.37
CA PHE A 231 5.94 -14.80 17.27
C PHE A 231 6.76 -13.99 16.28
N SER A 232 6.12 -12.99 15.69
CA SER A 232 6.80 -11.90 14.99
C SER A 232 6.41 -10.58 15.62
N GLN A 233 7.32 -9.61 15.62
CA GLN A 233 7.08 -8.28 16.18
C GLN A 233 7.78 -7.25 15.32
N ALA A 234 7.14 -6.11 15.13
CA ALA A 234 7.73 -4.95 14.51
C ALA A 234 7.34 -3.67 15.25
N ALA A 235 8.16 -2.63 15.08
CA ALA A 235 7.83 -1.28 15.51
C ALA A 235 8.34 -0.28 14.47
N MET A 236 7.58 0.78 14.24
CA MET A 236 7.94 1.89 13.37
C MET A 236 7.89 3.17 14.19
N MET A 237 8.97 3.96 14.10
CA MET A 237 9.09 5.24 14.80
C MET A 237 9.77 6.24 13.86
N PRO A 238 9.08 7.32 13.47
CA PRO A 238 9.72 8.39 12.72
C PRO A 238 10.73 9.11 13.62
N VAL A 239 11.99 9.13 13.20
CA VAL A 239 13.08 9.80 13.93
C VAL A 239 13.10 11.30 13.63
N LEU A 240 12.71 11.67 12.42
CA LEU A 240 12.55 13.05 11.97
C LEU A 240 11.13 13.22 11.45
N LEU A 241 10.39 14.14 12.05
CA LEU A 241 9.15 14.66 11.50
C LEU A 241 9.46 16.07 10.98
N PRO A 242 9.04 16.44 9.75
CA PRO A 242 9.10 17.83 9.30
C PRO A 242 8.26 18.75 10.19
#